data_AF-A0A137NUV9-F1
#
_entry.id   AF-A0A137NUV9-F1
#
_cell.length_a   1.000
_cell.length_b   1.000
_cell.length_c   1.000
_cell.angle_alpha   90.00
_cell.angle_beta   90.00
_cell.angle_gamma   90.00
#
_symmetry.space_group_name_H-M   'P 1'
#
loop_
_entity.id
_entity.type
_entity.pdbx_description
1 polymer ?
#
loop_
_entity_poly.entity_id
_entity_poly.type
_entity_poly.pdbx_seq_one_letter_code
_entity_poly.pdbx_strand_id
1 'polypeptide(L)'
;GTIGSKTFGVAKKANLVAVKVYDGNTGPDEDVLAGVEWVLDNADLSKNNVISMSLSADYPEEEPASFIDQAVSRAVDEGIVVVVAAGNDSKDACLGSPARAPKVITVGATTVADELASYSNFGKCVDILAPGSRVLSTWKGSKNATNTISGTSMATPHVAGLSA
;
A
#
# COMPACT_ATOMS: atom_id res chain seq x y z
N GLY A 1 -8.71 -7.44 5.09
CA GLY A 1 -8.45 -8.00 6.43
C GLY A 1 -7.87 -6.97 7.37
N THR A 2 -6.58 -6.69 7.22
CA THR A 2 -5.76 -5.91 8.16
C THR A 2 -6.21 -4.45 8.35
N ILE A 3 -6.80 -3.81 7.32
CA ILE A 3 -7.32 -2.44 7.47
C ILE A 3 -8.54 -2.41 8.41
N GLY A 4 -9.66 -3.02 8.00
CA GLY A 4 -10.96 -2.79 8.67
C GLY A 4 -11.78 -4.03 9.05
N SER A 5 -11.21 -5.24 9.05
CA SER A 5 -11.99 -6.42 9.48
C SER A 5 -12.30 -6.40 10.98
N LYS A 6 -13.40 -7.04 11.40
CA LYS A 6 -13.82 -7.09 12.83
C LYS A 6 -12.74 -7.67 13.76
N THR A 7 -12.04 -8.72 13.33
CA THR A 7 -11.09 -9.47 14.17
C THR A 7 -9.66 -8.94 14.03
N PHE A 8 -9.20 -8.71 12.80
CA PHE A 8 -7.80 -8.40 12.49
C PHE A 8 -7.57 -6.94 12.05
N GLY A 9 -8.64 -6.16 11.92
CA GLY A 9 -8.56 -4.77 11.45
C GLY A 9 -7.91 -3.85 12.48
N VAL A 10 -7.06 -2.95 12.01
CA VAL A 10 -6.57 -1.79 12.78
C VAL A 10 -7.71 -0.79 12.98
N ALA A 11 -8.37 -0.36 11.90
CA ALA A 11 -9.55 0.52 11.92
C ALA A 11 -10.85 -0.27 11.68
N LYS A 12 -11.32 -0.98 12.71
CA LYS A 12 -12.50 -1.88 12.64
C LYS A 12 -13.83 -1.24 12.23
N LYS A 13 -13.89 0.10 12.17
CA LYS A 13 -15.07 0.87 11.78
C LYS A 13 -14.88 1.63 10.46
N ALA A 14 -13.76 1.44 9.76
CA ALA A 14 -13.51 2.07 8.47
C ALA A 14 -14.50 1.54 7.41
N ASN A 15 -14.94 2.44 6.53
CA ASN A 15 -15.68 2.07 5.33
C ASN A 15 -14.69 1.65 4.24
N LEU A 16 -14.76 0.40 3.79
CA LEU A 16 -13.84 -0.14 2.79
C LEU A 16 -14.47 -0.04 1.40
N VAL A 17 -13.78 0.62 0.47
CA VAL A 17 -14.12 0.67 -0.96
C VAL A 17 -13.04 -0.10 -1.72
N ALA A 18 -13.45 -1.10 -2.50
CA ALA A 18 -12.52 -1.90 -3.29
C ALA A 18 -12.48 -1.40 -4.74
N VAL A 19 -11.32 -0.90 -5.17
CA VAL A 19 -11.03 -0.54 -6.56
C VAL A 19 -10.12 -1.63 -7.13
N LYS A 20 -10.61 -2.39 -8.09
CA LYS A 20 -9.88 -3.52 -8.69
C LYS A 20 -9.05 -3.00 -9.87
N VAL A 21 -7.72 -3.14 -9.77
CA VAL A 21 -6.76 -2.66 -10.79
C VAL A 21 -6.09 -3.77 -11.59
N TYR A 22 -6.17 -5.04 -11.19
CA TYR A 22 -5.77 -6.17 -12.04
C TYR A 22 -6.28 -7.51 -11.48
N ASP A 23 -6.22 -8.54 -12.31
CA ASP A 23 -6.46 -9.94 -11.94
C ASP A 23 -5.14 -10.67 -11.68
N GLY A 24 -5.03 -11.38 -10.55
CA GLY A 24 -3.84 -12.14 -10.20
C GLY A 24 -2.82 -11.32 -9.38
N ASN A 25 -1.53 -11.48 -9.68
CA ASN A 25 -0.44 -10.89 -8.89
C ASN A 25 0.22 -9.66 -9.56
N THR A 26 -0.04 -9.43 -10.84
CA THR A 26 0.58 -8.37 -11.65
C THR A 26 -0.45 -7.80 -12.61
N GLY A 27 -0.30 -6.54 -13.00
CA GLY A 27 -1.14 -5.87 -13.98
C GLY A 27 -0.40 -4.71 -14.65
N PRO A 28 -0.99 -4.10 -15.68
CA PRO A 28 -0.39 -2.95 -16.36
C PRO A 28 -0.50 -1.69 -15.50
N ASP A 29 0.48 -0.80 -15.64
CA ASP A 29 0.50 0.50 -14.94
C ASP A 29 -0.73 1.36 -15.28
N GLU A 30 -1.24 1.23 -16.51
CA GLU A 30 -2.43 1.94 -16.99
C GLU A 30 -3.68 1.62 -16.16
N ASP A 31 -3.86 0.37 -15.74
CA ASP A 31 -5.01 -0.01 -14.91
C ASP A 31 -4.85 0.51 -13.47
N VAL A 32 -3.62 0.55 -12.96
CA VAL A 32 -3.33 1.14 -11.63
C VAL A 32 -3.61 2.63 -11.65
N LEU A 33 -3.16 3.33 -12.72
CA LEU A 33 -3.45 4.74 -12.94
C LEU A 33 -4.95 5.01 -13.00
N ALA A 34 -5.70 4.26 -13.82
CA ALA A 34 -7.14 4.38 -13.94
C ALA A 34 -7.86 4.14 -12.59
N GLY A 35 -7.33 3.25 -11.75
CA GLY A 35 -7.81 3.03 -10.39
C GLY A 35 -7.64 4.24 -9.48
N VAL A 36 -6.48 4.91 -9.54
CA VAL A 36 -6.22 6.14 -8.76
C VAL A 36 -7.10 7.29 -9.26
N GLU A 37 -7.22 7.46 -10.58
CA GLU A 37 -8.10 8.46 -11.20
C GLU A 37 -9.57 8.24 -10.82
N TRP A 38 -10.03 7.00 -10.80
CA TRP A 38 -11.39 6.69 -10.34
C TRP A 38 -11.60 7.14 -8.89
N VAL A 39 -10.61 6.97 -8.00
CA VAL A 39 -10.73 7.47 -6.62
C VAL A 39 -10.79 8.99 -6.60
N LEU A 40 -9.93 9.68 -7.36
CA LEU A 40 -9.94 11.15 -7.47
C LEU A 40 -11.30 11.69 -7.93
N ASP A 41 -11.96 11.01 -8.86
CA ASP A 41 -13.24 11.44 -9.42
C ASP A 41 -14.45 11.10 -8.53
N ASN A 42 -14.32 10.13 -7.62
CA ASN A 42 -15.45 9.57 -6.85
C ASN A 42 -15.32 9.73 -5.33
N ALA A 43 -14.15 10.12 -4.82
CA ALA A 43 -13.96 10.33 -3.39
C ALA A 43 -14.80 11.51 -2.88
N ASP A 44 -15.50 11.28 -1.77
CA ASP A 44 -16.16 12.35 -1.03
C ASP A 44 -15.12 13.09 -0.20
N LEU A 45 -14.54 14.16 -0.76
CA LEU A 45 -13.48 14.95 -0.11
C LEU A 45 -13.94 15.72 1.14
N SER A 46 -15.23 15.67 1.49
CA SER A 46 -15.71 16.15 2.80
C SER A 46 -15.41 15.16 3.94
N LYS A 47 -14.94 13.94 3.61
CA LYS A 47 -14.55 12.88 4.55
C LYS A 47 -13.03 12.66 4.52
N ASN A 48 -12.53 11.99 5.55
CA ASN A 48 -11.16 11.50 5.56
C ASN A 48 -11.07 10.28 4.61
N ASN A 49 -10.26 10.40 3.57
CA ASN A 49 -10.05 9.33 2.59
C ASN A 49 -8.61 8.82 2.69
N VAL A 50 -8.46 7.49 2.63
CA VAL A 50 -7.15 6.81 2.63
C VAL A 50 -7.10 5.85 1.44
N ILE A 51 -6.12 6.03 0.55
CA ILE A 51 -5.77 5.06 -0.49
C ILE A 51 -4.69 4.14 0.09
N SER A 52 -4.94 2.83 0.06
CA SER A 52 -3.96 1.81 0.44
C SER A 52 -3.56 1.00 -0.78
N MET A 53 -2.30 1.09 -1.19
CA MET A 53 -1.78 0.40 -2.37
C MET A 53 -0.69 -0.60 -1.96
N SER A 54 -1.10 -1.85 -1.77
CA SER A 54 -0.20 -2.97 -1.45
C SER A 54 0.51 -3.54 -2.69
N LEU A 55 0.97 -2.67 -3.60
CA LEU A 55 1.61 -2.98 -4.87
C LEU A 55 2.88 -2.15 -5.05
N SER A 56 3.79 -2.63 -5.89
CA SER A 56 5.02 -1.93 -6.28
C SER A 56 5.44 -2.40 -7.67
N ALA A 57 6.02 -1.50 -8.44
CA ALA A 57 6.67 -1.79 -9.70
C ALA A 57 8.09 -1.23 -9.68
N ASP A 58 9.01 -1.98 -10.26
CA ASP A 58 10.41 -1.61 -10.40
C ASP A 58 10.60 -0.77 -11.64
N TYR A 59 11.29 0.37 -11.50
CA TYR A 59 11.69 1.20 -12.63
C TYR A 59 13.21 1.32 -12.67
N PRO A 60 13.81 1.36 -13.87
CA PRO A 60 15.20 1.75 -14.02
C PRO A 60 15.46 3.10 -13.35
N GLU A 61 16.63 3.26 -12.75
CA GLU A 61 17.03 4.46 -12.00
C GLU A 61 16.96 5.75 -12.85
N GLU A 62 17.10 5.62 -14.17
CA GLU A 62 17.08 6.73 -15.13
C GLU A 62 15.66 7.09 -15.62
N GLU A 63 14.63 6.31 -15.29
CA GLU A 63 13.26 6.61 -15.73
C GLU A 63 12.64 7.73 -14.88
N PRO A 64 12.06 8.77 -15.51
CA PRO A 64 11.38 9.86 -14.81
C PRO A 64 10.23 9.34 -13.94
N ALA A 65 9.72 10.19 -13.05
CA ALA A 65 8.57 9.88 -12.21
C ALA A 65 7.45 9.24 -13.04
N SER A 66 6.97 8.08 -12.61
CA SER A 66 5.98 7.31 -13.36
C SER A 66 4.67 8.11 -13.39
N PHE A 67 3.78 7.82 -14.34
CA PHE A 67 2.43 8.41 -14.31
C PHE A 67 1.69 8.06 -13.02
N ILE A 68 2.01 6.91 -12.39
CA ILE A 68 1.49 6.51 -11.09
C ILE A 68 2.02 7.43 -9.99
N ASP A 69 3.33 7.75 -9.96
CA ASP A 69 3.93 8.66 -8.97
C ASP A 69 3.23 10.03 -8.97
N GLN A 70 2.93 10.55 -10.16
CA GLN A 70 2.23 11.81 -10.34
C GLN A 70 0.77 11.71 -9.88
N ALA A 71 0.07 10.63 -10.22
CA ALA A 71 -1.32 10.43 -9.84
C ALA A 71 -1.49 10.30 -8.31
N VAL A 72 -0.62 9.54 -7.64
CA VAL A 72 -0.68 9.41 -6.18
C VAL A 72 -0.29 10.71 -5.48
N SER A 73 0.69 11.46 -6.02
CA SER A 73 1.05 12.78 -5.48
C SER A 73 -0.12 13.77 -5.60
N ARG A 74 -0.83 13.75 -6.73
CA ARG A 74 -2.05 14.54 -6.93
C ARG A 74 -3.14 14.16 -5.94
N ALA A 75 -3.35 12.87 -5.67
CA ALA A 75 -4.32 12.43 -4.66
C ALA A 75 -4.00 13.01 -3.27
N VAL A 76 -2.71 13.07 -2.90
CA VAL A 76 -2.30 13.73 -1.66
C VAL A 76 -2.60 15.22 -1.66
N ASP A 77 -2.35 15.90 -2.78
CA ASP A 77 -2.65 17.34 -2.93
C ASP A 77 -4.15 17.66 -2.85
N GLU A 78 -5.03 16.73 -3.23
CA GLU A 78 -6.50 16.81 -3.08
C GLU A 78 -6.99 16.44 -1.66
N GLY A 79 -6.07 16.16 -0.73
CA GLY A 79 -6.37 15.87 0.67
C GLY A 79 -6.61 14.39 1.00
N ILE A 80 -6.24 13.48 0.10
CA ILE A 80 -6.34 12.02 0.33
C ILE A 80 -5.02 11.50 0.88
N VAL A 81 -5.04 10.78 2.00
CA VAL A 81 -3.84 10.10 2.50
C VAL A 81 -3.52 8.91 1.59
N VAL A 82 -2.30 8.82 1.06
CA VAL A 82 -1.89 7.70 0.23
C VAL A 82 -0.79 6.89 0.92
N VAL A 83 -1.04 5.60 1.12
CA VAL A 83 -0.13 4.66 1.79
C VAL A 83 0.25 3.55 0.83
N VAL A 84 1.56 3.37 0.60
CA VAL A 84 2.09 2.48 -0.44
C VAL A 84 3.12 1.49 0.13
N ALA A 85 3.27 0.34 -0.53
CA ALA A 85 4.28 -0.65 -0.15
C ALA A 85 5.68 -0.22 -0.63
N ALA A 86 6.70 -0.42 0.21
CA ALA A 86 8.08 -0.15 -0.19
C ALA A 86 8.62 -1.12 -1.27
N GLY A 87 8.03 -2.32 -1.42
CA GLY A 87 8.52 -3.41 -2.27
C GLY A 87 9.27 -4.50 -1.49
N ASN A 88 9.55 -5.65 -2.13
CA ASN A 88 9.97 -6.89 -1.45
C ASN A 88 11.28 -7.47 -2.00
N ASP A 89 12.18 -6.60 -2.46
CA ASP A 89 13.35 -6.95 -3.28
C ASP A 89 14.68 -6.65 -2.59
N SER A 90 14.65 -6.33 -1.29
CA SER A 90 15.83 -6.02 -0.47
C SER A 90 16.73 -4.94 -1.09
N LYS A 91 16.14 -3.88 -1.63
CA LYS A 91 16.85 -2.80 -2.32
C LYS A 91 16.31 -1.41 -1.94
N ASP A 92 16.91 -0.37 -2.50
CA ASP A 92 16.45 1.01 -2.30
C ASP A 92 15.03 1.21 -2.87
N ALA A 93 14.08 1.58 -2.00
CA ALA A 93 12.69 1.85 -2.34
C ALA A 93 12.53 3.05 -3.30
N CYS A 94 13.53 3.93 -3.38
CA CYS A 94 13.55 5.02 -4.35
C CYS A 94 13.63 4.54 -5.81
N LEU A 95 13.94 3.27 -6.05
CA LEU A 95 13.97 2.64 -7.37
C LEU A 95 12.62 2.00 -7.77
N GLY A 96 11.59 2.16 -6.94
CA GLY A 96 10.26 1.61 -7.19
C GLY A 96 9.18 2.68 -7.19
N SER A 97 8.12 2.47 -7.95
CA SER A 97 6.90 3.30 -7.93
C SER A 97 5.71 2.45 -7.49
N PRO A 98 4.76 2.99 -6.70
CA PRO A 98 4.70 4.37 -6.22
C PRO A 98 5.57 4.68 -4.99
N ALA A 99 6.42 3.76 -4.54
CA ALA A 99 7.24 3.91 -3.32
C ALA A 99 8.14 5.17 -3.31
N ARG A 100 8.65 5.59 -4.47
CA ARG A 100 9.46 6.80 -4.63
C ARG A 100 8.66 8.09 -4.76
N ALA A 101 7.34 8.00 -4.92
CA ALA A 101 6.51 9.18 -5.14
C ALA A 101 6.64 10.16 -3.97
N PRO A 102 6.73 11.47 -4.21
CA PRO A 102 6.74 12.42 -3.11
C PRO A 102 5.37 12.45 -2.42
N LYS A 103 5.35 12.80 -1.12
CA LYS A 103 4.15 13.04 -0.28
C LYS A 103 3.32 11.79 0.08
N VAL A 104 3.57 10.62 -0.52
CA VAL A 104 2.96 9.37 -0.06
C VAL A 104 3.62 8.89 1.23
N ILE A 105 2.96 7.98 1.94
CA ILE A 105 3.55 7.25 3.07
C ILE A 105 4.00 5.88 2.56
N THR A 106 5.30 5.69 2.41
CA THR A 106 5.89 4.44 1.97
C THR A 106 6.24 3.56 3.17
N VAL A 107 5.74 2.32 3.13
CA VAL A 107 5.77 1.41 4.28
C VAL A 107 6.68 0.21 4.03
N GLY A 108 7.75 0.12 4.82
CA GLY A 108 8.60 -1.07 4.91
C GLY A 108 8.05 -2.10 5.91
N ALA A 109 8.58 -3.33 5.84
CA ALA A 109 8.11 -4.45 6.66
C ALA A 109 9.08 -4.79 7.79
N THR A 110 8.56 -5.00 8.99
CA THR A 110 9.30 -5.60 10.11
C THR A 110 8.92 -7.05 10.39
N THR A 111 9.79 -7.74 11.12
CA THR A 111 9.51 -9.01 11.79
C THR A 111 8.91 -8.76 13.19
N VAL A 112 8.50 -9.84 13.86
CA VAL A 112 8.04 -9.76 15.26
C VAL A 112 9.13 -9.38 16.26
N ALA A 113 10.41 -9.45 15.84
CA ALA A 113 11.55 -9.05 16.65
C ALA A 113 11.94 -7.57 16.45
N ASP A 114 11.07 -6.78 15.80
CA ASP A 114 11.32 -5.37 15.41
C ASP A 114 12.55 -5.19 14.51
N GLU A 115 12.95 -6.24 13.80
CA GLU A 115 13.98 -6.21 12.77
C GLU A 115 13.35 -5.88 11.42
N LEU A 116 14.09 -5.15 10.56
CA LEU A 116 13.71 -5.01 9.17
C LEU A 116 13.62 -6.41 8.53
N ALA A 117 12.47 -6.72 7.91
CA ALA A 117 12.28 -8.00 7.27
C ALA A 117 13.29 -8.15 6.12
N SER A 118 13.90 -9.33 5.97
CA SER A 118 14.99 -9.55 5.03
C SER A 118 14.64 -9.22 3.57
N TYR A 119 13.36 -9.28 3.21
CA TYR A 119 12.82 -8.93 1.89
C TYR A 119 12.45 -7.46 1.75
N SER A 120 12.28 -6.69 2.84
CA SER A 120 11.78 -5.31 2.73
C SER A 120 12.76 -4.45 1.95
N ASN A 121 12.24 -3.68 1.01
CA ASN A 121 12.98 -2.53 0.50
C ASN A 121 13.24 -1.52 1.63
N PHE A 122 14.29 -0.72 1.47
CA PHE A 122 14.85 0.20 2.46
C PHE A 122 15.23 1.54 1.81
N GLY A 123 15.86 2.42 2.58
CA GLY A 123 16.40 3.68 2.06
C GLY A 123 15.52 4.88 2.39
N LYS A 124 15.91 6.05 1.87
CA LYS A 124 15.33 7.35 2.25
C LYS A 124 13.88 7.54 1.81
N CYS A 125 13.40 6.75 0.85
CA CYS A 125 12.02 6.80 0.39
C CYS A 125 11.09 5.95 1.25
N VAL A 126 11.58 5.28 2.30
CA VAL A 126 10.73 4.60 3.29
C VAL A 126 10.47 5.55 4.46
N ASP A 127 9.20 5.90 4.68
CA ASP A 127 8.82 6.82 5.76
C ASP A 127 8.64 6.10 7.10
N ILE A 128 8.10 4.89 7.06
CA ILE A 128 7.74 4.14 8.27
C ILE A 128 7.85 2.63 8.05
N LEU A 129 8.12 1.90 9.12
CA LEU A 129 8.09 0.45 9.15
C LEU A 129 6.87 -0.04 9.92
N ALA A 130 6.26 -1.15 9.47
CA ALA A 130 5.13 -1.77 10.16
C ALA A 130 5.20 -3.31 10.08
N PRO A 131 4.43 -4.04 10.92
CA PRO A 131 4.43 -5.49 10.90
C PRO A 131 4.09 -6.05 9.51
N GLY A 132 5.06 -6.68 8.87
CA GLY A 132 4.92 -7.23 7.52
C GLY A 132 5.22 -8.72 7.44
N SER A 133 5.89 -9.31 8.43
CA SER A 133 6.25 -10.73 8.42
C SER A 133 5.29 -11.58 9.22
N ARG A 134 4.83 -12.69 8.64
CA ARG A 134 3.94 -13.67 9.28
C ARG A 134 2.68 -13.02 9.88
N VAL A 135 2.05 -12.15 9.10
CA VAL A 135 0.83 -11.44 9.50
C VAL A 135 -0.38 -12.32 9.20
N LEU A 136 -1.11 -12.70 10.26
CA LEU A 136 -2.38 -13.42 10.16
C LEU A 136 -3.51 -12.45 9.81
N SER A 137 -4.30 -12.77 8.77
CA SER A 137 -5.46 -11.96 8.39
C SER A 137 -6.56 -12.79 7.72
N THR A 138 -7.66 -12.13 7.35
CA THR A 138 -8.75 -12.72 6.56
C THR A 138 -8.25 -13.21 5.20
N TRP A 139 -8.79 -14.32 4.70
CA TRP A 139 -8.43 -14.89 3.40
C TRP A 139 -9.65 -15.22 2.54
N LYS A 140 -9.43 -15.39 1.24
CA LYS A 140 -10.47 -15.83 0.30
C LYS A 140 -10.81 -17.32 0.50
N GLY A 141 -12.05 -17.71 0.21
CA GLY A 141 -12.50 -19.11 0.17
C GLY A 141 -13.67 -19.42 1.12
N SER A 142 -13.71 -18.84 2.31
CA SER A 142 -14.87 -18.94 3.21
C SER A 142 -14.99 -17.71 4.11
N LYS A 143 -16.14 -17.55 4.78
CA LYS A 143 -16.39 -16.42 5.70
C LYS A 143 -15.43 -16.36 6.89
N ASN A 144 -14.82 -17.49 7.25
CA ASN A 144 -13.91 -17.63 8.39
C ASN A 144 -12.49 -18.00 7.94
N ALA A 145 -12.20 -17.98 6.64
CA ALA A 145 -10.89 -18.32 6.13
C ALA A 145 -9.87 -17.28 6.60
N THR A 146 -8.73 -17.77 7.07
CA THR A 146 -7.59 -16.96 7.48
C THR A 146 -6.33 -17.49 6.83
N ASN A 147 -5.33 -16.62 6.69
CA ASN A 147 -4.02 -17.01 6.18
C ASN A 147 -2.95 -16.12 6.81
N THR A 148 -1.76 -16.68 6.96
CA THR A 148 -0.58 -15.99 7.48
C THR A 148 0.42 -15.83 6.36
N ILE A 149 0.65 -14.60 5.93
CA ILE A 149 1.59 -14.29 4.84
C ILE A 149 2.52 -13.15 5.23
N SER A 150 3.52 -12.91 4.38
CA SER A 150 4.55 -11.90 4.59
C SER A 150 4.67 -10.99 3.38
N GLY A 151 5.04 -9.73 3.61
CA GLY A 151 5.32 -8.74 2.57
C GLY A 151 5.14 -7.31 3.06
N THR A 152 5.73 -6.34 2.37
CA THR A 152 5.39 -4.92 2.53
C THR A 152 3.93 -4.66 2.18
N SER A 153 3.31 -5.49 1.32
CA SER A 153 1.87 -5.57 1.10
C SER A 153 1.04 -5.87 2.36
N MET A 154 1.63 -6.49 3.39
CA MET A 154 1.01 -6.77 4.69
C MET A 154 1.32 -5.67 5.71
N ALA A 155 2.45 -4.99 5.58
CA ALA A 155 2.80 -3.83 6.40
C ALA A 155 1.94 -2.60 6.04
N THR A 156 1.81 -2.29 4.76
CA THR A 156 1.02 -1.18 4.20
C THR A 156 -0.38 -1.03 4.83
N PRO A 157 -1.23 -2.08 4.89
CA PRO A 157 -2.58 -1.95 5.45
C PRO A 157 -2.62 -1.71 6.97
N HIS A 158 -1.54 -1.93 7.72
CA HIS A 158 -1.50 -1.53 9.13
C HIS A 158 -1.44 0.00 9.24
N VAL A 159 -0.60 0.64 8.42
CA VAL A 159 -0.45 2.10 8.41
C VAL A 159 -1.68 2.76 7.78
N ALA A 160 -2.21 2.20 6.69
CA ALA A 160 -3.47 2.71 6.13
C ALA A 160 -4.63 2.63 7.13
N GLY A 161 -4.69 1.56 7.93
CA GLY A 161 -5.66 1.46 9.02
C GLY A 161 -5.38 2.42 10.18
N LEU A 162 -4.12 2.74 10.48
CA LEU A 162 -3.78 3.75 11.50
C LEU A 162 -4.20 5.17 11.07
N SER A 163 -4.15 5.46 9.77
CA SER A 163 -4.53 6.76 9.20
C SER A 163 -6.04 6.97 9.00
N ALA A 164 -6.87 5.95 9.23
CA ALA A 164 -8.30 5.93 8.88
C ALA A 164 -9.25 6.34 10.03
#